data_AF-A0A2V9D020-F1
#
_entry.id   AF-A0A2V9D020-F1
#
_cell.length_a   1.000
_cell.length_b   1.000
_cell.length_c   1.000
_cell.angle_alpha   90.00
_cell.angle_beta   90.00
_cell.angle_gamma   90.00
#
_symmetry.space_group_name_H-M   'P 1'
#
loop_
_entity.id
_entity.type
_entity.pdbx_description
1 polymer ?
#
loop_
_entity_poly.entity_id
_entity_poly.type
_entity_poly.pdbx_seq_one_letter_code
_entity_poly.pdbx_strand_id
1 'polypeptide(L)'
;MLTHLQSGAFGWPVADARPDLVKAIIAVEPSGPPFFDIQNVGAPEWFRYTTMMARPWGVTADPLSYSPPAANASDLEIVPQGKADGPNLSTCWMQKDPARQLSDDDSPSQSSLGGIKFVHAEPPGQRKRARG
;
A
#
# COMPACT_ATOMS: atom_id res chain seq x y z
N MET A 1 1.92 -9.11 -13.09
CA MET A 1 3.11 -8.25 -13.30
C MET A 1 3.98 -8.31 -12.06
N LEU A 2 5.31 -8.32 -12.22
CA LEU A 2 6.26 -8.30 -11.11
C LEU A 2 7.18 -7.09 -11.25
N THR A 3 7.32 -6.33 -10.17
CA THR A 3 8.21 -5.17 -10.07
C THR A 3 9.09 -5.32 -8.83
N HIS A 4 10.28 -4.72 -8.87
CA HIS A 4 11.25 -4.73 -7.78
C HIS A 4 11.78 -3.33 -7.50
N LEU A 5 11.94 -2.99 -6.23
CA LEU A 5 12.53 -1.75 -5.77
C LEU A 5 11.78 -0.54 -6.37
N GLN A 6 12.52 0.41 -6.97
CA GLN A 6 11.97 1.63 -7.55
C GLN A 6 10.94 1.37 -8.66
N SER A 7 11.04 0.24 -9.37
CA SER A 7 10.05 -0.09 -10.39
C SER A 7 8.67 -0.44 -9.81
N GLY A 8 8.60 -0.64 -8.49
CA GLY A 8 7.37 -0.86 -7.73
C GLY A 8 6.26 0.15 -8.04
N ALA A 9 6.62 1.42 -8.23
CA ALA A 9 5.69 2.50 -8.51
C ALA A 9 4.95 2.34 -9.85
N PHE A 10 5.57 1.73 -10.87
CA PHE A 10 4.98 1.60 -12.20
C PHE A 10 3.91 0.52 -12.29
N GLY A 11 3.86 -0.41 -11.33
CA GLY A 11 2.90 -1.49 -11.36
C GLY A 11 1.45 -0.99 -11.34
N TRP A 12 1.18 0.02 -10.52
CA TRP A 12 -0.15 0.59 -10.31
C TRP A 12 -0.73 1.30 -11.55
N PRO A 13 -0.06 2.31 -12.14
CA PRO A 13 -0.62 3.00 -13.32
C PRO A 13 -0.73 2.10 -14.55
N VAL A 14 0.13 1.08 -14.67
CA VAL A 14 0.01 0.10 -15.76
C VAL A 14 -1.24 -0.77 -15.59
N ALA A 15 -1.53 -1.22 -14.36
CA ALA A 15 -2.76 -1.96 -14.09
C ALA A 15 -4.00 -1.07 -14.26
N ASP A 16 -3.96 0.17 -13.77
CA ASP A 16 -5.06 1.15 -13.91
C ASP A 16 -5.38 1.46 -15.38
N ALA A 17 -4.34 1.58 -16.23
CA ALA A 17 -4.53 1.84 -17.66
C ALA A 17 -4.93 0.58 -18.46
N ARG A 18 -4.73 -0.63 -17.93
CA ARG A 18 -4.94 -1.91 -18.60
C ARG A 18 -5.57 -2.95 -17.65
N PRO A 19 -6.73 -2.67 -17.04
CA PRO A 19 -7.30 -3.50 -15.98
C PRO A 19 -7.58 -4.94 -16.47
N ASP A 20 -8.02 -5.09 -17.72
CA ASP A 20 -8.31 -6.40 -18.34
C ASP A 20 -7.08 -7.27 -18.62
N LEU A 21 -5.88 -6.67 -18.65
CA LEU A 21 -4.64 -7.36 -19.03
C LEU A 21 -3.71 -7.64 -17.85
N VAL A 22 -3.98 -7.05 -16.68
CA VAL A 22 -3.16 -7.21 -15.49
C VAL A 22 -3.95 -7.92 -14.40
N LYS A 23 -3.74 -9.24 -14.26
CA LYS A 23 -4.44 -10.03 -13.24
C LYS A 23 -3.98 -9.73 -11.80
N ALA A 24 -2.74 -9.29 -11.62
CA ALA A 24 -2.15 -8.99 -10.32
C ALA A 24 -0.86 -8.17 -10.45
N ILE A 25 -0.55 -7.40 -9.41
CA ILE A 25 0.75 -6.74 -9.20
C ILE A 25 1.46 -7.45 -8.04
N ILE A 26 2.69 -7.88 -8.28
CA ILE A 26 3.62 -8.33 -7.25
C ILE A 26 4.73 -7.29 -7.18
N ALA A 27 4.67 -6.40 -6.20
CA ALA A 27 5.70 -5.40 -5.97
C ALA A 27 6.61 -5.87 -4.82
N VAL A 28 7.87 -6.18 -5.15
CA VAL A 28 8.88 -6.62 -4.17
C VAL A 28 9.65 -5.41 -3.68
N GLU A 29 9.52 -5.12 -2.38
CA GLU A 29 10.15 -3.95 -1.71
C GLU A 29 9.88 -2.60 -2.43
N PRO A 30 8.62 -2.25 -2.74
CA PRO A 30 8.31 -0.96 -3.33
C PRO A 30 8.52 0.19 -2.34
N SER A 31 8.62 1.41 -2.86
CA SER A 31 8.52 2.62 -2.04
C SER A 31 7.19 2.64 -1.29
N GLY A 32 7.23 2.94 0.01
CA GLY A 32 6.06 2.95 0.87
C GLY A 32 6.43 3.40 2.28
N PRO A 33 5.45 3.46 3.21
CA PRO A 33 4.05 2.96 3.18
C PRO A 33 3.05 3.91 2.43
N PRO A 34 1.74 3.63 2.35
CA PRO A 34 0.79 4.54 1.71
C PRO A 34 0.82 5.97 2.28
N PHE A 35 0.47 6.96 1.44
CA PHE A 35 0.39 8.39 1.74
C PHE A 35 1.70 9.10 2.13
N PHE A 36 2.42 8.62 3.14
CA PHE A 36 3.61 9.27 3.69
C PHE A 36 4.83 8.35 3.65
N ASP A 37 6.02 8.93 3.47
CA ASP A 37 7.28 8.20 3.59
C ASP A 37 7.68 8.04 5.06
N ILE A 38 8.62 7.14 5.32
CA ILE A 38 9.26 6.97 6.62
C ILE A 38 10.66 7.60 6.57
N GLN A 39 10.97 8.43 7.55
CA GLN A 39 12.29 8.98 7.80
C GLN A 39 12.93 8.33 9.03
N ASN A 40 14.25 8.11 8.96
CA ASN A 40 15.05 7.69 10.11
C ASN A 40 15.32 8.90 11.02
N VAL A 41 14.95 8.77 12.30
CA VAL A 41 15.06 9.87 13.29
C VAL A 41 16.02 9.55 14.45
N GLY A 42 16.69 8.39 14.43
CA GLY A 42 17.55 7.93 15.51
C GLY A 42 16.80 7.39 16.74
N ALA A 43 17.53 6.80 17.68
CA ALA A 43 16.96 6.22 18.90
C ALA A 43 16.40 7.31 19.86
N PRO A 44 15.36 7.00 20.66
CA PRO A 44 14.69 5.70 20.77
C PRO A 44 13.59 5.42 19.73
N GLU A 45 13.13 6.42 18.98
CA GLU A 45 11.99 6.28 18.05
C GLU A 45 12.32 5.53 16.75
N TRP A 46 13.57 5.62 16.29
CA TRP A 46 14.16 5.04 15.05
C TRP A 46 13.51 5.48 13.74
N PHE A 47 12.18 5.55 13.66
CA PHE A 47 11.42 5.85 12.46
C PHE A 47 10.25 6.79 12.76
N ARG A 48 9.94 7.67 11.82
CA ARG A 48 8.76 8.54 11.86
C ARG A 48 8.21 8.75 10.45
N TYR A 49 6.92 8.97 10.32
CA TYR A 49 6.37 9.50 9.08
C TYR A 49 6.92 10.89 8.74
N THR A 50 7.11 11.15 7.45
CA THR A 50 7.32 12.50 6.94
C THR A 50 6.07 13.35 7.15
N THR A 51 6.25 14.67 7.19
CA THR A 51 5.12 15.62 7.24
C THR A 51 4.53 15.90 5.85
N MET A 52 5.35 15.77 4.80
CA MET A 52 4.92 15.89 3.42
C MET A 52 4.36 14.57 2.91
N MET A 53 3.16 14.63 2.33
CA MET A 53 2.49 13.50 1.69
C MET A 53 3.21 13.16 0.38
N ALA A 54 3.72 11.93 0.28
CA ALA A 54 4.47 11.42 -0.86
C ALA A 54 3.56 10.76 -1.91
N ARG A 55 2.43 10.17 -1.47
CA ARG A 55 1.50 9.40 -2.31
C ARG A 55 0.05 9.85 -2.08
N PRO A 56 -0.35 11.03 -2.58
CA PRO A 56 -1.71 11.57 -2.41
C PRO A 56 -2.83 10.63 -2.87
N TRP A 57 -2.56 9.72 -3.80
CA TRP A 57 -3.52 8.73 -4.30
C TRP A 57 -3.27 7.35 -3.65
N GLY A 58 -3.00 7.34 -2.34
CA GLY A 58 -2.77 6.13 -1.56
C GLY A 58 -1.40 5.48 -1.80
N VAL A 59 -1.29 4.70 -2.87
CA VAL A 59 -0.06 3.93 -3.20
C VAL A 59 0.81 4.61 -4.26
N THR A 60 0.29 5.64 -4.95
CA THR A 60 0.99 6.40 -6.00
C THR A 60 1.01 7.90 -5.75
N ALA A 61 1.99 8.57 -6.36
CA ALA A 61 2.00 10.03 -6.49
C ALA A 61 1.02 10.53 -7.55
N ASP A 62 0.85 9.75 -8.63
CA ASP A 62 -0.06 10.05 -9.73
C ASP A 62 -1.48 9.52 -9.48
N PRO A 63 -2.51 10.11 -10.11
CA PRO A 63 -3.90 9.64 -10.01
C PRO A 63 -4.09 8.18 -10.41
N LEU A 64 -5.03 7.51 -9.73
CA LEU A 64 -5.56 6.19 -10.08
C LEU A 64 -7.08 6.26 -10.16
N SER A 65 -7.68 5.28 -10.83
CA SER A 65 -9.12 5.12 -10.94
C SER A 65 -9.67 4.41 -9.70
N TYR A 66 -10.72 4.99 -9.12
CA TYR A 66 -11.37 4.48 -7.91
C TYR A 66 -12.86 4.23 -8.11
N SER A 67 -13.40 3.32 -7.31
CA SER A 67 -14.83 3.11 -7.12
C SER A 67 -15.19 3.24 -5.63
N PRO A 68 -16.05 4.21 -5.24
CA PRO A 68 -16.60 5.28 -6.09
C PRO A 68 -15.51 6.24 -6.62
N PRO A 69 -15.75 6.94 -7.76
CA PRO A 69 -14.76 7.83 -8.37
C PRO A 69 -14.25 8.94 -7.43
N ALA A 70 -12.93 9.13 -7.41
CA ALA A 70 -12.26 10.26 -6.77
C ALA A 70 -11.84 11.25 -7.86
N ALA A 71 -12.34 12.49 -7.80
CA ALA A 71 -11.97 13.56 -8.73
C ALA A 71 -10.65 14.22 -8.31
N ASN A 72 -10.37 14.24 -7.00
CA ASN A 72 -9.17 14.81 -6.41
C ASN A 72 -8.58 13.83 -5.38
N ALA A 73 -7.27 13.93 -5.13
CA ALA A 73 -6.60 13.16 -4.09
C ALA A 73 -7.23 13.34 -2.69
N SER A 74 -7.75 14.53 -2.39
CA SER A 74 -8.45 14.83 -1.13
C SER A 74 -9.73 14.04 -0.93
N ASP A 75 -10.27 13.43 -1.99
CA ASP A 75 -11.47 12.58 -1.91
C ASP A 75 -11.15 11.22 -1.29
N LEU A 76 -9.86 10.87 -1.17
CA LEU A 76 -9.36 9.81 -0.30
C LEU A 76 -9.16 10.38 1.10
N GLU A 77 -10.24 10.46 1.88
CA GLU A 77 -10.14 10.80 3.30
C GLU A 77 -9.23 9.80 4.01
N ILE A 78 -8.24 10.27 4.76
CA ILE A 78 -7.28 9.41 5.48
C ILE A 78 -7.35 9.58 6.99
N VAL A 79 -7.08 8.49 7.69
CA VAL A 79 -7.00 8.43 9.15
C VAL A 79 -5.77 7.62 9.58
N PRO A 80 -5.13 7.96 10.71
CA PRO A 80 -4.18 7.05 11.31
C PRO A 80 -4.91 5.81 11.82
N GLN A 81 -4.31 4.65 11.64
CA GLN A 81 -4.77 3.40 12.21
C GLN A 81 -4.84 3.54 13.73
N GLY A 82 -5.98 3.16 14.32
CA GLY A 82 -6.22 3.37 15.75
C GLY A 82 -5.28 2.56 16.67
N LYS A 83 -4.79 1.42 16.19
CA LYS A 83 -3.88 0.54 16.93
C LYS A 83 -2.94 -0.18 15.94
N ALA A 84 -1.67 -0.30 16.29
CA ALA A 84 -0.73 -1.11 15.53
C ALA A 84 -1.14 -2.59 15.53
N ASP A 85 -0.83 -3.29 14.45
CA ASP A 85 -1.20 -4.70 14.26
C ASP A 85 -0.44 -5.67 15.19
N GLY A 86 0.62 -5.21 15.85
CA GLY A 86 1.43 -6.03 16.75
C GLY A 86 2.45 -5.22 17.56
N PRO A 87 3.11 -5.87 18.53
CA PRO A 87 4.20 -5.26 19.28
C PRO A 87 5.35 -4.89 18.34
N ASN A 88 5.96 -3.72 18.55
CA ASN A 88 7.05 -3.18 17.73
C ASN A 88 6.68 -2.87 16.27
N LEU A 89 5.39 -2.78 15.94
CA LEU A 89 4.92 -2.27 14.66
C LEU A 89 4.43 -0.82 14.82
N SER A 90 4.69 0.01 13.84
CA SER A 90 4.11 1.36 13.74
C SER A 90 2.68 1.27 13.20
N THR A 91 1.85 2.23 13.57
CA THR A 91 0.54 2.41 12.92
C THR A 91 0.70 2.90 11.48
N CYS A 92 -0.30 2.61 10.65
CA CYS A 92 -0.36 3.06 9.25
C CYS A 92 -1.28 4.27 9.07
N TRP A 93 -1.13 4.99 7.96
CA TRP A 93 -2.18 5.86 7.43
C TRP A 93 -3.04 5.06 6.45
N MET A 94 -4.36 5.13 6.61
CA MET A 94 -5.33 4.36 5.82
C MET A 94 -6.43 5.29 5.32
N GLN A 95 -7.13 4.87 4.26
CA GLN A 95 -8.40 5.52 3.92
C GLN A 95 -9.40 5.33 5.08
N LYS A 96 -10.19 6.35 5.35
CA LYS A 96 -11.32 6.28 6.27
C LYS A 96 -12.41 5.40 5.67
N ASP A 97 -13.06 4.59 6.50
CA ASP A 97 -14.17 3.77 6.05
C ASP A 97 -15.44 4.60 5.76
N PRO A 98 -16.17 4.29 4.68
CA PRO A 98 -15.85 3.28 3.67
C PRO A 98 -14.74 3.74 2.70
N ALA A 99 -13.67 2.95 2.60
CA ALA A 99 -12.56 3.25 1.70
C ALA A 99 -12.95 3.04 0.23
N ARG A 100 -12.47 3.93 -0.65
CA ARG A 100 -12.60 3.75 -2.09
C ARG A 100 -11.70 2.59 -2.54
N GLN A 101 -12.23 1.74 -3.40
CA GLN A 101 -11.49 0.63 -3.98
C GLN A 101 -10.82 1.09 -5.27
N LEU A 102 -9.65 0.54 -5.61
CA LEU A 102 -9.14 0.70 -6.97
C LEU A 102 -10.12 0.04 -7.93
N SER A 103 -10.36 0.69 -9.05
CA SER A 103 -11.26 0.16 -10.07
C SER A 103 -10.58 -0.99 -10.79
N ASP A 104 -11.07 -2.21 -10.56
CA ASP A 104 -10.91 -3.31 -11.50
C ASP A 104 -12.10 -3.18 -12.46
N ASP A 105 -11.93 -2.60 -13.64
CA ASP A 105 -13.04 -2.54 -14.61
C ASP A 105 -13.26 -3.92 -15.23
N ASP A 106 -13.97 -4.80 -14.51
CA ASP A 106 -14.44 -6.10 -15.00
C ASP A 106 -15.96 -6.14 -14.85
N SER A 107 -16.70 -5.73 -15.89
CA SER A 107 -18.17 -5.80 -15.92
C SER A 107 -18.65 -6.76 -17.01
N PRO A 108 -19.70 -7.61 -16.79
CA PRO A 108 -20.65 -7.58 -15.68
C PRO A 108 -21.09 -8.99 -15.19
N SER A 109 -20.51 -9.50 -14.10
CA SER A 109 -21.27 -10.26 -13.10
C SER A 109 -20.41 -10.44 -11.86
N GLN A 110 -20.84 -9.79 -10.76
CA GLN A 110 -20.49 -10.11 -9.37
C GLN A 110 -19.51 -11.29 -9.19
N SER A 111 -18.21 -11.01 -9.16
CA SER A 111 -17.28 -11.89 -8.46
C SER A 111 -16.25 -11.01 -7.78
N SER A 112 -16.30 -11.03 -6.46
CA SER A 112 -15.37 -10.36 -5.57
C SER A 112 -13.96 -10.88 -5.81
N LEU A 113 -13.19 -10.20 -6.64
CA LEU A 113 -11.74 -10.26 -6.59
C LEU A 113 -11.37 -9.17 -5.61
N GLY A 114 -11.32 -9.47 -4.32
CA GLY A 114 -10.12 -10.06 -3.77
C GLY A 114 -9.14 -8.92 -3.51
N GLY A 115 -9.41 -8.15 -2.46
CA GLY A 115 -8.67 -6.95 -2.11
C GLY A 115 -7.16 -7.17 -2.16
N ILE A 116 -6.43 -6.13 -2.54
CA ILE A 116 -4.98 -6.06 -2.49
C ILE A 116 -4.54 -6.49 -1.09
N LYS A 117 -4.08 -7.73 -0.97
CA LYS A 117 -3.42 -8.21 0.24
C LYS A 117 -1.99 -7.73 0.18
N PHE A 118 -1.68 -6.69 0.94
CA PHE A 118 -0.30 -6.41 1.33
C PHE A 118 0.20 -7.61 2.14
N VAL A 119 0.85 -8.56 1.48
CA VAL A 119 1.61 -9.61 2.16
C VAL A 119 2.92 -8.99 2.63
N HIS A 120 2.97 -8.62 3.91
CA HIS A 120 4.23 -8.35 4.58
C HIS A 120 5.03 -9.66 4.58
N ALA A 121 6.16 -9.69 3.88
CA ALA A 121 7.11 -10.78 4.04
C ALA A 121 7.71 -10.66 5.43
N GLU A 122 7.40 -11.61 6.32
CA GLU A 122 8.11 -11.71 7.59
C GLU A 122 9.62 -11.89 7.32
N PRO A 123 10.50 -11.23 8.08
CA PRO A 123 11.92 -11.48 7.99
C PRO A 123 12.20 -12.96 8.30
N PRO A 124 13.15 -13.62 7.61
CA PRO A 124 13.38 -15.04 7.75
C PRO A 124 13.72 -15.40 9.20
N GLY A 125 12.81 -16.17 9.81
CA GLY A 125 12.92 -16.99 11.01
C GLY A 125 14.10 -16.77 11.95
N GLN A 126 13.75 -16.39 13.19
CA GLN A 126 14.43 -16.81 14.42
C GLN A 126 14.51 -18.35 14.49
N ARG A 127 15.43 -18.96 13.73
CA ARG A 127 15.85 -20.34 13.99
C ARG A 127 16.64 -20.32 15.29
N LYS A 128 16.04 -20.79 16.37
CA LYS A 128 16.76 -21.19 17.58
C LYS A 128 17.92 -22.10 17.16
N ARG A 129 19.15 -21.62 17.29
CA ARG A 129 20.32 -22.50 17.29
C ARG A 129 20.21 -23.36 18.55
N ALA A 130 19.79 -24.60 18.41
CA ALA A 130 20.15 -25.62 19.38
C ALA A 130 21.68 -25.76 19.32
N ARG A 131 22.35 -25.30 20.38
CA ARG A 131 23.74 -25.64 20.68
C ARG A 131 23.71 -26.65 21.83
N GLY A 132 24.47 -27.74 21.67
CA GLY A 132 24.92 -28.62 22.75
C GLY A 132 23.93 -29.68 23.14
#